data_AF-A0A2H6K1T1-F1
#
_entry.id   AF-A0A2H6K1T1-F1
#
_cell.length_a   1.000
_cell.length_b   1.000
_cell.length_c   1.000
_cell.angle_alpha   90.00
_cell.angle_beta   90.00
_cell.angle_gamma   90.00
#
_symmetry.space_group_name_H-M   'P 1'
#
loop_
_entity.id
_entity.type
_entity.pdbx_description
1 polymer ?
#
loop_
_entity_poly.entity_id
_entity_poly.type
_entity_poly.pdbx_seq_one_letter_code
_entity_poly.pdbx_strand_id
1 'polypeptide(L)'
;MRIAEKEHRTESGSVDIFGRDHAGIPVIVEVKRGNPTLSAVYQLESYVADFRRKNREVNIRAFLVAPRIPLMVKNMLRERGFEHREITLRPEFSEDNQSKLAEWVST
;
A
#
# COMPACT_ATOMS: atom_id res chain seq x y z
N MET A 1 -8.29 11.75 -5.62
CA MET A 1 -7.93 10.45 -6.24
C MET A 1 -9.21 9.65 -6.43
N ARG A 2 -9.34 8.95 -7.56
CA ARG A 2 -10.40 7.98 -7.79
C ARG A 2 -9.79 6.58 -7.75
N ILE A 3 -10.33 5.72 -6.88
CA ILE A 3 -9.93 4.31 -6.83
C ILE A 3 -10.52 3.62 -8.06
N ALA A 4 -9.66 2.93 -8.81
CA ALA A 4 -10.10 2.11 -9.94
C ALA A 4 -10.29 0.67 -9.48
N GLU A 5 -9.30 0.12 -8.76
CA GLU A 5 -9.26 -1.29 -8.38
C GLU A 5 -8.65 -1.44 -6.98
N LYS A 6 -9.16 -2.41 -6.23
CA LYS A 6 -8.52 -2.95 -5.02
C LYS A 6 -7.89 -4.29 -5.41
N GLU A 7 -6.73 -4.61 -4.85
CA GLU A 7 -5.98 -5.85 -5.16
C GLU A 7 -5.69 -6.00 -6.67
N HIS A 8 -5.11 -4.96 -7.26
CA HIS A 8 -4.77 -4.96 -8.69
C HIS A 8 -3.61 -5.92 -8.95
N ARG A 9 -3.84 -6.94 -9.78
CA ARG A 9 -2.82 -7.93 -10.15
C ARG A 9 -1.78 -7.34 -11.11
N THR A 10 -0.52 -7.49 -10.75
CA THR A 10 0.66 -7.22 -11.58
C THR A 10 1.43 -8.51 -11.84
N GLU A 11 2.49 -8.43 -12.63
CA GLU A 11 3.38 -9.58 -12.88
C GLU A 11 4.18 -9.95 -11.62
N SER A 12 4.54 -8.93 -10.83
CA SER A 12 5.33 -9.08 -9.59
C SER A 12 4.47 -9.30 -8.33
N GLY A 13 3.14 -9.35 -8.43
CA GLY A 13 2.26 -9.59 -7.27
C GLY A 13 0.92 -8.86 -7.36
N SER A 14 0.37 -8.45 -6.23
CA SER A 14 -0.88 -7.68 -6.15
C SER A 14 -0.63 -6.36 -5.42
N VAL A 15 -1.03 -5.25 -6.04
CA VAL A 15 -1.04 -3.92 -5.39
C VAL A 15 -2.32 -3.78 -4.59
N ASP A 16 -2.23 -3.31 -3.34
CA ASP A 16 -3.41 -3.14 -2.49
C ASP A 16 -4.46 -2.22 -3.13
N ILE A 17 -4.04 -1.08 -3.68
CA ILE A 17 -4.92 -0.11 -4.34
C ILE A 17 -4.28 0.44 -5.61
N PHE A 18 -5.05 0.44 -6.68
CA PHE A 18 -4.73 1.14 -7.93
C PHE A 18 -5.80 2.18 -8.26
N GLY A 19 -5.38 3.33 -8.77
CA GLY A 19 -6.28 4.40 -9.14
C GLY A 19 -5.64 5.48 -9.99
N ARG A 20 -6.32 6.63 -10.08
CA ARG A 20 -5.80 7.82 -10.74
C ARG A 20 -5.97 9.05 -9.85
N ASP A 21 -4.99 9.96 -9.89
CA ASP A 21 -5.13 11.26 -9.25
C ASP A 21 -6.03 12.21 -10.04
N HIS A 22 -6.15 13.47 -9.60
CA HIS A 22 -7.02 14.45 -10.25
C HIS A 22 -6.54 14.84 -11.66
N ALA A 23 -5.27 14.62 -11.98
CA ALA A 23 -4.69 14.87 -13.31
C ALA A 23 -4.75 13.63 -14.20
N GLY A 24 -5.36 12.53 -13.73
CA GLY A 24 -5.45 11.27 -14.45
C GLY A 24 -4.18 10.43 -14.38
N ILE A 25 -3.18 10.82 -13.58
CA ILE A 25 -1.92 10.08 -13.44
C ILE A 25 -2.18 8.79 -12.66
N PRO A 26 -1.73 7.62 -13.15
CA PRO A 26 -1.80 6.37 -12.40
C PRO A 26 -1.16 6.46 -11.01
N VAL A 27 -1.86 5.93 -10.02
CA VAL A 27 -1.41 5.88 -8.62
C VAL A 27 -1.49 4.45 -8.13
N ILE A 28 -0.37 3.95 -7.60
CA ILE A 28 -0.34 2.72 -6.79
C ILE A 28 -0.17 3.09 -5.32
N VAL A 29 -0.89 2.39 -4.46
CA VAL A 29 -0.79 2.55 -3.01
C VAL A 29 -0.60 1.18 -2.38
N GLU A 30 0.50 1.04 -1.64
CA GLU A 30 0.79 -0.11 -0.80
C GLU A 30 0.52 0.27 0.66
N VAL A 31 -0.29 -0.51 1.37
CA VAL A 31 -0.73 -0.25 2.74
C VAL A 31 -0.16 -1.33 3.67
N LYS A 32 0.62 -0.92 4.67
CA LYS A 32 1.11 -1.81 5.72
C LYS A 32 0.40 -1.53 7.04
N ARG A 33 -0.03 -2.59 7.74
CA ARG A 33 -0.63 -2.48 9.08
C ARG A 33 0.39 -2.19 10.19
N GLY A 34 1.67 -2.49 9.95
CA GLY A 34 2.76 -2.25 10.89
C GLY A 34 3.85 -1.37 10.26
N ASN A 35 4.99 -1.28 10.95
CA ASN A 35 6.14 -0.54 10.43
C ASN A 35 6.71 -1.27 9.20
N PRO A 36 6.77 -0.62 8.03
CA PRO A 36 7.35 -1.22 6.85
C PRO A 36 8.87 -1.35 7.00
N THR A 37 9.44 -2.33 6.30
CA THR A 37 10.89 -2.48 6.11
C THR A 37 11.27 -2.06 4.69
N LEU A 38 12.55 -2.15 4.32
CA LEU A 38 13.01 -1.85 2.96
C LEU A 38 12.36 -2.76 1.90
N SER A 39 11.87 -3.95 2.27
CA SER A 39 11.17 -4.83 1.33
C SER A 39 9.92 -4.19 0.74
N ALA A 40 9.23 -3.32 1.49
CA ALA A 40 8.07 -2.59 0.98
C ALA A 40 8.46 -1.59 -0.13
N VAL A 41 9.66 -1.03 -0.08
CA VAL A 41 10.17 -0.15 -1.14
C VAL A 41 10.48 -0.95 -2.39
N TYR A 42 11.19 -2.08 -2.26
CA TYR A 42 11.47 -2.98 -3.39
C TYR A 42 10.20 -3.54 -4.04
N GLN A 43 9.16 -3.78 -3.24
CA GLN A 43 7.84 -4.17 -3.74
C GLN A 43 7.21 -3.07 -4.61
N LEU A 44 7.21 -1.82 -4.14
CA LEU A 44 6.75 -0.67 -4.94
C LEU A 44 7.60 -0.48 -6.22
N GLU A 45 8.91 -0.62 -6.14
CA GLU A 45 9.80 -0.56 -7.31
C GLU A 45 9.41 -1.60 -8.36
N SER A 46 9.15 -2.84 -7.92
CA SER A 46 8.77 -3.94 -8.80
C SER A 46 7.45 -3.65 -9.51
N TYR A 47 6.45 -3.12 -8.78
CA TYR A 47 5.17 -2.72 -9.38
C TYR A 47 5.32 -1.57 -10.38
N VAL A 48 6.06 -0.52 -10.04
CA VAL A 48 6.36 0.58 -10.98
C VAL A 48 7.07 0.05 -12.22
N ALA A 49 8.00 -0.89 -12.06
CA ALA A 49 8.69 -1.52 -13.18
C ALA A 49 7.72 -2.31 -14.07
N ASP A 50 6.76 -3.05 -13.52
CA ASP A 50 5.74 -3.77 -14.28
C ASP A 50 4.91 -2.81 -15.16
N PHE A 51 4.50 -1.66 -14.62
CA PHE A 51 3.80 -0.62 -15.38
C PHE A 51 4.68 -0.04 -16.49
N ARG A 52 5.95 0.25 -16.19
CA ARG A 52 6.91 0.79 -17.16
C ARG A 52 7.28 -0.20 -18.26
N ARG A 53 7.23 -1.52 -18.01
CA ARG A 53 7.41 -2.54 -19.04
C ARG A 53 6.30 -2.48 -20.09
N LYS A 54 5.05 -2.21 -19.66
CA LYS A 54 3.90 -2.07 -20.56
C LYS A 54 3.85 -0.72 -21.27
N ASN A 55 4.30 0.34 -20.61
CA ASN A 55 4.42 1.67 -21.19
C ASN A 55 5.63 2.41 -20.59
N ARG A 56 6.71 2.55 -21.37
CA ARG A 56 7.98 3.12 -20.89
C ARG A 56 7.88 4.59 -20.48
N GLU A 57 6.95 5.34 -21.05
CA GLU A 57 6.76 6.77 -20.79
C GLU A 57 5.70 7.03 -19.71
N VAL A 58 5.16 5.98 -19.08
CA VAL A 58 4.14 6.14 -18.05
C VAL A 58 4.70 6.92 -16.86
N ASN A 59 4.11 8.09 -16.61
CA ASN A 59 4.28 8.79 -15.36
C ASN A 59 3.37 8.11 -14.33
N ILE A 60 3.94 7.46 -13.32
CA ILE A 60 3.20 6.71 -12.29
C ILE A 60 3.67 7.17 -10.92
N ARG A 61 2.72 7.38 -10.01
CA ARG A 61 2.99 7.75 -8.62
C ARG A 61 2.84 6.52 -7.74
N ALA A 62 3.76 6.33 -6.82
CA ALA A 62 3.77 5.23 -5.89
C ALA A 62 3.75 5.73 -4.45
N PHE A 63 2.83 5.19 -3.65
CA PHE A 63 2.68 5.55 -2.24
C PHE A 63 2.91 4.35 -1.33
N LEU A 64 3.72 4.55 -0.29
CA LEU A 64 3.71 3.69 0.88
C LEU A 64 2.88 4.32 2.00
N VAL A 65 1.89 3.59 2.50
CA VAL A 65 1.01 4.03 3.59
C VAL A 65 1.16 3.07 4.77
N ALA A 66 1.44 3.60 5.96
CA ALA A 66 1.57 2.79 7.17
C ALA A 66 1.26 3.61 8.44
N PRO A 67 1.08 2.99 9.63
CA PRO A 67 0.94 3.75 10.86
C PRO A 67 2.14 4.63 11.18
N ARG A 68 3.33 4.08 10.96
CA ARG A 68 4.60 4.76 11.15
C ARG A 68 5.60 4.19 10.16
N ILE A 69 6.41 5.06 9.56
CA ILE A 69 7.40 4.70 8.55
C ILE A 69 8.78 5.03 9.13
N PRO A 70 9.67 4.04 9.30
CA PRO A 70 11.03 4.27 9.78
C PRO A 70 11.79 5.27 8.89
N LEU A 71 12.67 6.09 9.50
CA LEU A 71 13.43 7.12 8.77
C LEU A 71 14.23 6.54 7.60
N MET A 72 14.86 5.38 7.79
CA MET A 72 15.61 4.69 6.72
C MET A 72 14.72 4.35 5.51
N VAL A 73 13.47 3.94 5.76
CA VAL A 73 12.49 3.67 4.70
C VAL A 73 12.04 4.96 4.02
N LYS A 74 11.80 6.04 4.79
CA LYS A 74 11.48 7.37 4.21
C LYS A 74 12.58 7.88 3.29
N ASN A 75 13.85 7.68 3.68
CA ASN A 75 15.00 8.09 2.87
C ASN A 75 15.05 7.32 1.56
N MET A 76 14.93 5.99 1.62
CA MET A 76 14.94 5.16 0.41
C MET A 76 13.76 5.48 -0.51
N LEU A 77 12.54 5.70 0.02
CA LEU A 77 11.38 6.12 -0.78
C LEU A 77 11.67 7.42 -1.53
N ARG A 78 12.27 8.42 -0.85
CA ARG A 78 12.64 9.70 -1.45
C ARG A 78 13.68 9.53 -2.56
N GLU A 79 14.72 8.73 -2.33
CA GLU A 79 15.75 8.43 -3.33
C GLU A 79 15.17 7.79 -4.58
N ARG A 80 14.09 7.01 -4.45
CA ARG A 80 13.39 6.36 -5.56
C ARG A 80 12.27 7.20 -6.17
N GLY A 81 12.00 8.38 -5.63
CA GLY A 81 10.92 9.26 -6.10
C GLY A 81 9.53 8.77 -5.71
N PHE A 82 9.42 7.94 -4.67
CA PHE A 82 8.15 7.46 -4.14
C PHE A 82 7.64 8.34 -2.99
N GLU A 83 6.33 8.44 -2.91
CA GLU A 83 5.63 9.20 -1.88
C GLU A 83 5.28 8.32 -0.69
N HIS A 84 5.04 8.93 0.47
CA HIS A 84 4.69 8.18 1.66
C HIS A 84 3.71 8.95 2.56
N ARG A 85 2.83 8.23 3.26
CA ARG A 85 1.91 8.81 4.24
C ARG A 85 1.79 7.94 5.48
N GLU A 86 1.86 8.59 6.63
CA GLU A 86 1.53 7.97 7.89
C GLU A 86 0.04 8.17 8.21
N ILE A 87 -0.62 7.14 8.71
CA ILE A 87 -2.05 7.17 9.05
C ILE A 87 -2.28 6.71 10.49
N THR A 88 -3.36 7.14 11.12
CA THR A 88 -3.79 6.57 12.39
C THR A 88 -4.76 5.42 12.11
N LEU A 89 -4.39 4.19 12.47
CA LEU A 89 -5.33 3.08 12.41
C LEU A 89 -6.34 3.21 13.54
N ARG A 90 -7.63 3.13 13.19
CA ARG A 90 -8.71 2.96 14.16
C ARG A 90 -9.18 1.51 14.06
N PRO A 91 -9.02 0.68 15.10
CA PRO A 91 -9.61 -0.65 15.09
C PRO A 91 -11.14 -0.52 15.02
N GLU A 92 -11.77 -1.22 14.07
CA GLU A 92 -13.24 -1.25 13.92
C GLU A 92 -13.93 -2.10 15.00
N PHE A 93 -13.18 -2.88 15.77
CA PHE A 93 -13.70 -3.72 16.85
C PHE A 93 -13.07 -3.28 18.18
N SER A 94 -13.91 -2.87 19.14
CA SER A 94 -13.50 -2.82 20.54
C SER A 94 -13.29 -4.25 21.06
N GLU A 95 -12.43 -4.42 22.06
CA GLU A 95 -12.11 -5.72 22.67
C GLU A 95 -13.36 -6.46 23.22
N ASP A 96 -14.49 -5.76 23.37
CA ASP A 96 -15.77 -6.28 23.87
C ASP A 96 -16.40 -7.40 23.01
N ASN A 97 -15.99 -7.53 21.73
CA ASN A 97 -16.52 -8.60 20.87
C ASN A 97 -15.78 -9.95 21.00
N GLN A 98 -14.69 -10.03 21.78
CA GLN A 98 -14.03 -11.32 22.04
C GLN A 98 -14.90 -12.30 22.84
N SER A 99 -15.88 -11.81 23.61
CA SER A 99 -16.78 -12.65 24.39
C SER A 99 -17.64 -13.60 23.54
N LYS A 100 -17.81 -13.32 22.23
CA LYS A 100 -18.60 -14.16 21.32
C LYS A 100 -17.81 -15.30 20.68
N LEU A 101 -16.48 -15.29 20.74
CA LEU A 101 -15.64 -16.36 20.18
C LEU A 101 -15.65 -17.63 21.05
N ALA A 102 -15.84 -17.50 22.36
CA ALA A 102 -15.93 -18.66 23.27
C ALA A 102 -17.23 -19.47 23.04
N GLU A 103 -18.32 -18.82 22.64
CA GLU A 103 -19.59 -19.49 22.33
C GLU A 103 -19.51 -20.32 21.04
N TRP A 104 -18.74 -19.89 20.04
CA TRP A 104 -18.65 -20.56 18.74
C TRP A 104 -17.76 -21.82 18.72
N VAL A 105 -16.81 -21.94 19.65
CA VAL A 105 -15.90 -23.11 19.75
C VAL A 105 -16.51 -24.23 20.62
N SER A 106 -17.67 -23.98 21.22
CA SER A 106 -18.35 -24.91 22.13
C SER A 106 -19.52 -25.66 21.46
N THR A 107 -19.68 -25.58 20.14
CA THR A 107 -20.64 -26.38 19.33
C THR A 107 -19.88 -27.31 18.40
#